data_AF-A0A7S0QM32-F1
#
_entry.id   AF-A0A7S0QM32-F1
#
_cell.length_a   1.000
_cell.length_b   1.000
_cell.length_c   1.000
_cell.angle_alpha   90.00
_cell.angle_beta   90.00
_cell.angle_gamma   90.00
#
_symmetry.space_group_name_H-M   'P 1'
#
loop_
_entity.id
_entity.type
_entity.pdbx_description
1 polymer ?
#
loop_
_entity_poly.entity_id
_entity_poly.type
_entity_poly.pdbx_seq_one_letter_code
_entity_poly.pdbx_strand_id
1 'polypeptide(L)'
;GVSVLDCVRGVGRGMEGGCFRYAEFDVDDYEFYEKVENGDYNVISPKFIAFSSPSATKTEIYPGVHSMVPADYFDLWKRHNVTAVVRLSKKTYDRMDFIRAGFNHYDLYFADGSIPPDMIAHRFLEVCEAERGCVAVHCKAGLGRTGTLIGLYFMKHLGWSAMDFIAWNRIVRPGSVIGPQQAFLKSWEGRMWAAGRLAGLPWAATSRPPPAPLVYLPPVAAGDNPDKKNAAAAAAAAAA
;
A
#
# COMPACT_ATOMS: atom_id res chain seq x y z
N GLY A 1 4.34 -15.34 -2.70
CA GLY A 1 4.08 -14.32 -1.67
C GLY A 1 4.98 -13.13 -1.90
N VAL A 2 4.98 -12.17 -0.97
CA VAL A 2 5.96 -11.06 -0.93
C VAL A 2 7.32 -11.62 -0.52
N SER A 3 8.37 -11.27 -1.25
CA SER A 3 9.75 -11.64 -0.96
C SER A 3 10.49 -10.50 -0.23
N VAL A 4 11.63 -10.81 0.39
CA VAL A 4 12.51 -9.80 1.00
C VAL A 4 12.95 -8.76 -0.04
N LEU A 5 13.22 -9.18 -1.27
CA LEU A 5 13.58 -8.26 -2.34
C LEU A 5 12.45 -7.29 -2.66
N ASP A 6 11.19 -7.75 -2.65
CA ASP A 6 10.03 -6.86 -2.83
C ASP A 6 9.96 -5.83 -1.69
N CYS A 7 10.26 -6.23 -0.45
CA CYS A 7 10.34 -5.31 0.70
C CYS A 7 11.44 -4.25 0.51
N VAL A 8 12.65 -4.67 0.15
CA VAL A 8 13.78 -3.75 -0.08
C VAL A 8 13.46 -2.79 -1.21
N ARG A 9 12.90 -3.27 -2.32
CA ARG A 9 12.46 -2.40 -3.44
C ARG A 9 11.34 -1.46 -3.02
N GLY A 10 10.35 -1.94 -2.25
CA GLY A 10 9.26 -1.11 -1.74
C GLY A 10 9.76 0.06 -0.89
N VAL A 11 10.67 -0.20 0.05
CA VAL A 11 11.29 0.86 0.88
C VAL A 11 12.15 1.80 0.02
N GLY A 12 13.00 1.26 -0.85
CA GLY A 12 13.85 2.07 -1.73
C GLY A 12 13.02 3.03 -2.61
N ARG A 13 11.96 2.52 -3.24
CA ARG A 13 11.03 3.36 -4.00
C ARG A 13 10.27 4.34 -3.12
N GLY A 14 9.90 3.96 -1.90
CA GLY A 14 9.27 4.84 -0.92
C GLY A 14 10.17 6.04 -0.59
N MET A 15 11.47 5.81 -0.46
CA MET A 15 12.47 6.87 -0.25
C MET A 15 12.65 7.74 -1.50
N GLU A 16 12.86 7.13 -2.67
CA GLU A 16 13.03 7.85 -3.94
C GLU A 16 11.80 8.70 -4.32
N GLY A 17 10.59 8.18 -4.06
CA GLY A 17 9.32 8.84 -4.34
C GLY A 17 8.86 9.82 -3.25
N GLY A 18 9.66 10.03 -2.20
CA GLY A 18 9.33 10.95 -1.10
C GLY A 18 8.17 10.49 -0.21
N CYS A 19 7.77 9.22 -0.28
CA CYS A 19 6.81 8.61 0.63
C CYS A 19 7.40 8.41 2.04
N PHE A 20 8.72 8.26 2.14
CA PHE A 20 9.44 8.07 3.39
C PHE A 20 10.71 8.91 3.42
N ARG A 21 10.95 9.61 4.53
CA ARG A 21 12.21 10.29 4.79
C ARG A 21 12.68 9.91 6.19
N TYR A 22 13.73 9.11 6.27
CA TYR A 22 14.25 8.59 7.54
C TYR A 22 14.58 9.71 8.55
N ALA A 23 15.17 10.82 8.06
CA ALA A 23 15.54 11.97 8.89
C ALA A 23 14.35 12.75 9.46
N GLU A 24 13.15 12.58 8.92
CA GLU A 24 11.93 13.29 9.34
C GLU A 24 10.89 12.34 9.94
N PHE A 25 11.20 11.04 10.05
CA PHE A 25 10.26 10.05 10.54
C PHE A 25 10.16 10.14 12.07
N ASP A 26 8.97 10.49 12.54
CA ASP A 26 8.62 10.49 13.95
C ASP A 26 8.05 9.12 14.35
N VAL A 27 8.86 8.33 15.05
CA VAL A 27 8.49 6.99 15.50
C VAL A 27 7.41 7.04 16.59
N ASP A 28 7.45 8.04 17.46
CA ASP A 28 6.49 8.17 18.55
C ASP A 28 5.10 8.55 18.00
N ASP A 29 5.05 9.45 17.00
CA ASP A 29 3.81 9.78 16.28
C ASP A 29 3.23 8.54 15.57
N TYR A 30 4.08 7.79 14.86
CA TYR A 30 3.67 6.56 14.18
C TYR A 30 3.10 5.52 15.15
N GLU A 31 3.82 5.17 16.23
CA GLU A 31 3.40 4.17 17.23
C GLU A 31 2.19 4.65 18.04
N PHE A 32 2.02 5.96 18.21
CA PHE A 32 0.85 6.51 18.87
C PHE A 32 -0.41 6.32 18.01
N TYR A 33 -0.38 6.74 16.74
CA TYR A 33 -1.58 6.76 15.88
C TYR A 33 -1.92 5.42 15.22
N GLU A 34 -1.01 4.44 15.18
CA GLU A 34 -1.35 3.09 14.72
C GLU A 34 -2.29 2.34 15.68
N LYS A 35 -2.42 2.80 16.94
CA LYS A 35 -3.29 2.20 17.95
C LYS A 35 -4.77 2.53 17.73
N VAL A 36 -5.64 1.58 18.06
CA VAL A 36 -7.11 1.67 17.87
C VAL A 36 -7.71 2.86 18.60
N GLU A 37 -7.28 3.08 19.83
CA GLU A 37 -7.72 4.18 20.70
C GLU A 37 -7.33 5.57 20.20
N ASN A 38 -6.34 5.67 19.30
CA ASN A 38 -5.75 6.93 18.87
C ASN A 38 -6.06 7.27 17.41
N GLY A 39 -6.67 6.37 16.66
CA GLY A 39 -7.08 6.61 15.28
C GLY A 39 -6.98 5.40 14.36
N ASP A 40 -6.07 4.47 14.66
CA ASP A 40 -5.68 3.34 13.81
C ASP A 40 -5.53 3.79 12.35
N TYR A 41 -4.55 4.67 12.13
CA TYR A 41 -4.18 5.14 10.80
C TYR A 41 -2.68 5.13 10.57
N ASN A 42 -2.28 5.03 9.30
CA ASN A 42 -0.89 5.26 8.88
C ASN A 42 -0.87 6.12 7.60
N VAL A 43 0.14 6.97 7.49
CA VAL A 43 0.42 7.78 6.30
C VAL A 43 1.16 6.90 5.28
N ILE A 44 0.47 6.47 4.22
CA ILE A 44 1.03 5.56 3.20
C ILE A 44 1.94 6.32 2.23
N SER A 45 1.62 7.59 1.98
CA SER A 45 2.44 8.58 1.27
C SER A 45 1.87 9.97 1.54
N PRO A 46 2.53 11.06 1.10
CA PRO A 46 1.94 12.41 1.17
C PRO A 46 0.54 12.53 0.53
N LYS A 47 0.18 11.61 -0.38
CA LYS A 47 -1.12 11.59 -1.05
C LYS A 47 -2.18 10.78 -0.31
N PHE A 48 -1.79 9.84 0.56
CA PHE A 48 -2.73 8.86 1.12
C PHE A 48 -2.53 8.58 2.60
N ILE A 49 -3.65 8.54 3.31
CA ILE A 49 -3.77 7.93 4.63
C ILE A 49 -4.71 6.74 4.53
N ALA A 50 -4.32 5.62 5.16
CA ALA A 50 -5.19 4.47 5.36
C ALA A 50 -5.58 4.40 6.83
N PHE A 51 -6.88 4.28 7.12
CA PHE A 51 -7.38 4.26 8.49
C PHE A 51 -8.57 3.31 8.69
N SER A 52 -8.89 3.01 9.95
CA SER A 52 -10.07 2.21 10.32
C SER A 52 -11.37 3.01 10.24
N SER A 53 -12.51 2.31 10.16
CA SER A 53 -13.81 2.98 10.05
C SER A 53 -14.19 3.67 11.37
N PRO A 54 -14.56 4.96 11.36
CA PRO A 54 -15.18 5.57 12.52
C PRO A 54 -16.56 4.97 12.81
N SER A 55 -16.97 5.07 14.05
CA SER A 55 -18.32 4.79 14.53
C SER A 55 -19.18 6.05 14.51
N ALA A 56 -20.51 5.91 14.45
CA ALA A 56 -21.44 7.02 14.55
C ALA A 56 -21.39 7.68 15.94
N THR A 57 -21.15 6.88 16.98
CA THR A 57 -21.07 7.33 18.37
C THR A 57 -19.87 6.68 19.06
N LYS A 58 -19.35 7.36 20.10
CA LYS A 58 -18.32 6.80 20.98
C LYS A 58 -18.89 5.56 21.68
N THR A 59 -18.20 4.43 21.54
CA THR A 59 -18.56 3.16 22.17
C THR A 59 -17.31 2.54 22.75
N GLU A 60 -17.40 2.03 23.98
CA GLU A 60 -16.30 1.27 24.58
C GLU A 60 -16.08 -0.03 23.79
N ILE A 61 -14.85 -0.25 23.34
CA ILE A 61 -14.42 -1.46 22.63
C ILE A 61 -13.84 -2.45 23.64
N TYR A 62 -13.00 -1.95 24.54
CA TYR A 62 -12.38 -2.65 25.67
C TYR A 62 -12.34 -1.70 26.87
N PRO A 63 -12.17 -2.19 28.12
CA PRO A 63 -12.12 -1.33 29.30
C PRO A 63 -11.19 -0.13 29.13
N GLY A 64 -11.75 1.08 29.10
CA GLY A 64 -11.03 2.35 28.93
C GLY A 64 -10.70 2.76 27.48
N VAL A 65 -10.93 1.90 26.50
CA VAL A 65 -10.68 2.16 25.07
C VAL A 65 -12.00 2.40 24.35
N HIS A 66 -12.15 3.58 23.76
CA HIS A 66 -13.36 3.98 23.03
C HIS A 66 -13.11 4.02 21.54
N SER A 67 -14.14 3.72 20.75
CA SER A 67 -14.12 3.89 19.31
C SER A 67 -13.89 5.34 18.91
N MET A 68 -13.39 5.54 17.69
CA MET A 68 -13.24 6.85 17.09
C MET A 68 -14.51 7.24 16.35
N VAL A 69 -14.93 8.50 16.48
CA VAL A 69 -15.99 9.12 15.68
C VAL A 69 -15.38 10.08 14.66
N PRO A 70 -16.10 10.52 13.62
CA PRO A 70 -15.53 11.41 12.60
C PRO A 70 -14.83 12.65 13.17
N ALA A 71 -15.41 13.27 14.21
CA ALA A 71 -14.90 14.49 14.81
C ALA A 71 -13.49 14.35 15.41
N ASP A 72 -13.13 13.17 15.90
CA ASP A 72 -11.79 12.92 16.46
C ASP A 72 -10.70 13.02 15.39
N TYR A 73 -11.04 12.84 14.12
CA TYR A 73 -10.10 12.91 13.02
C TYR A 73 -9.94 14.31 12.43
N PHE A 74 -10.79 15.29 12.76
CA PHE A 74 -10.81 16.55 12.01
C PHE A 74 -9.49 17.32 12.10
N ASP A 75 -8.91 17.45 13.29
CA ASP A 75 -7.65 18.17 13.44
C ASP A 75 -6.44 17.35 12.97
N LEU A 76 -6.53 16.02 13.01
CA LEU A 76 -5.57 15.13 12.37
C LEU A 76 -5.55 15.34 10.85
N TRP A 77 -6.72 15.33 10.22
CA TRP A 77 -6.90 15.52 8.79
C TRP A 77 -6.46 16.90 8.31
N LYS A 78 -6.72 17.96 9.07
CA LYS A 78 -6.18 19.29 8.76
C LYS A 78 -4.65 19.31 8.80
N ARG A 79 -4.04 18.71 9.84
CA ARG A 79 -2.57 18.62 9.97
C ARG A 79 -1.93 17.89 8.79
N HIS A 80 -2.57 16.84 8.31
CA HIS A 80 -2.12 16.05 7.15
C HIS A 80 -2.57 16.60 5.79
N ASN A 81 -3.16 17.80 5.75
CA ASN A 81 -3.69 18.42 4.53
C ASN A 81 -4.64 17.49 3.75
N VAL A 82 -5.48 16.75 4.48
CA VAL A 82 -6.52 15.90 3.91
C VAL A 82 -7.63 16.77 3.35
N THR A 83 -7.97 16.56 2.07
CA THR A 83 -9.09 17.26 1.41
C THR A 83 -10.30 16.36 1.22
N ALA A 84 -10.09 15.05 1.21
CA ALA A 84 -11.15 14.08 0.98
C ALA A 84 -11.06 12.82 1.84
N VAL A 85 -12.24 12.30 2.20
CA VAL A 85 -12.42 10.99 2.83
C VAL A 85 -13.12 10.04 1.86
N VAL A 86 -12.59 8.84 1.68
CA VAL A 86 -13.19 7.78 0.85
C VAL A 86 -13.59 6.61 1.73
N ARG A 87 -14.87 6.26 1.73
CA ARG A 87 -15.42 5.10 2.43
C ARG A 87 -15.69 3.95 1.48
N LEU A 88 -15.10 2.80 1.78
CA LEU A 88 -15.23 1.56 0.98
C LEU A 88 -16.15 0.51 1.64
N SER A 89 -16.65 0.79 2.83
CA SER A 89 -17.45 -0.10 3.68
C SER A 89 -18.91 0.30 3.74
N LYS A 90 -19.72 -0.54 4.41
CA LYS A 90 -21.09 -0.16 4.79
C LYS A 90 -21.03 1.07 5.70
N LYS A 91 -22.07 1.88 5.69
CA LYS A 91 -22.14 3.10 6.50
C LYS A 91 -22.12 2.73 7.99
N THR A 92 -21.11 3.21 8.71
CA THR A 92 -21.00 3.12 10.18
C THR A 92 -21.13 4.47 10.88
N TYR A 93 -21.17 5.55 10.10
CA TYR A 93 -21.30 6.96 10.52
C TYR A 93 -21.96 7.77 9.39
N ASP A 94 -22.41 8.99 9.66
CA ASP A 94 -22.94 9.89 8.62
C ASP A 94 -21.80 10.66 7.93
N ARG A 95 -21.75 10.59 6.60
CA ARG A 95 -20.74 11.34 5.81
C ARG A 95 -20.87 12.85 5.98
N MET A 96 -22.05 13.34 6.36
CA MET A 96 -22.28 14.76 6.62
C MET A 96 -21.41 15.32 7.74
N ASP A 97 -20.88 14.48 8.64
CA ASP A 97 -19.96 14.93 9.69
C ASP A 97 -18.64 15.45 9.10
N PHE A 98 -18.05 14.71 8.15
CA PHE A 98 -16.85 15.16 7.44
C PHE A 98 -17.13 16.35 6.51
N ILE A 99 -18.26 16.36 5.82
CA ILE A 99 -18.61 17.44 4.87
C ILE A 99 -18.81 18.76 5.58
N ARG A 100 -19.53 18.76 6.72
CA ARG A 100 -19.71 19.97 7.54
C ARG A 100 -18.38 20.46 8.13
N ALA A 101 -17.42 19.57 8.33
CA ALA A 101 -16.06 19.91 8.76
C ALA A 101 -15.14 20.39 7.62
N GLY A 102 -15.64 20.45 6.37
CA GLY A 102 -14.91 20.98 5.22
C GLY A 102 -14.17 19.95 4.37
N PHE A 103 -14.40 18.64 4.59
CA PHE A 103 -13.81 17.58 3.79
C PHE A 103 -14.77 17.10 2.69
N ASN A 104 -14.26 16.86 1.49
CA ASN A 104 -15.01 16.09 0.50
C ASN A 104 -15.19 14.66 1.00
N HIS A 105 -16.29 14.02 0.63
CA HIS A 105 -16.56 12.64 1.06
C HIS A 105 -17.12 11.79 -0.08
N TYR A 106 -16.59 10.59 -0.27
CA TYR A 106 -16.99 9.70 -1.35
C TYR A 106 -17.31 8.30 -0.82
N ASP A 107 -18.51 7.80 -1.12
CA ASP A 107 -18.91 6.43 -0.85
C ASP A 107 -18.63 5.56 -2.08
N LEU A 108 -17.63 4.69 -2.00
CA LEU A 108 -17.21 3.75 -3.05
C LEU A 108 -17.28 2.31 -2.53
N TYR A 109 -18.48 1.91 -2.12
CA TYR A 109 -18.72 0.62 -1.46
C TYR A 109 -18.47 -0.58 -2.38
N PHE A 110 -17.80 -1.60 -1.82
CA PHE A 110 -17.81 -2.97 -2.34
C PHE A 110 -17.64 -3.99 -1.20
N ALA A 111 -17.97 -5.25 -1.48
CA ALA A 111 -18.08 -6.32 -0.48
C ALA A 111 -16.76 -6.58 0.26
N ASP A 112 -16.86 -6.93 1.54
CA ASP A 112 -15.68 -7.21 2.36
C ASP A 112 -14.97 -8.48 1.89
N GLY A 113 -13.63 -8.47 1.89
CA GLY A 113 -12.81 -9.57 1.38
C GLY A 113 -12.84 -9.77 -0.15
N SER A 114 -13.67 -9.04 -0.90
CA SER A 114 -13.72 -9.13 -2.37
C SER A 114 -12.69 -8.22 -3.04
N ILE A 115 -12.64 -8.30 -4.37
CA ILE A 115 -11.93 -7.34 -5.24
C ILE A 115 -12.87 -6.20 -5.64
N PRO A 116 -12.36 -5.00 -5.95
CA PRO A 116 -13.22 -3.90 -6.39
C PRO A 116 -13.76 -4.16 -7.81
N PRO A 117 -15.03 -3.85 -8.09
CA PRO A 117 -15.51 -3.76 -9.46
C PRO A 117 -14.71 -2.72 -10.26
N ASP A 118 -14.51 -2.95 -11.56
CA ASP A 118 -13.76 -2.04 -12.45
C ASP A 118 -14.22 -0.59 -12.34
N MET A 119 -15.54 -0.36 -12.31
CA MET A 119 -16.12 0.98 -12.17
C MET A 119 -15.70 1.66 -10.86
N ILE A 120 -15.64 0.92 -9.75
CA ILE A 120 -15.19 1.45 -8.45
C ILE A 120 -13.69 1.76 -8.50
N ALA A 121 -12.89 0.89 -9.11
CA ALA A 121 -11.46 1.09 -9.30
C ALA A 121 -11.17 2.36 -10.13
N HIS A 122 -11.87 2.55 -11.24
CA HIS A 122 -11.76 3.75 -12.06
C HIS A 122 -12.22 5.00 -11.33
N ARG A 123 -13.39 4.93 -10.67
CA ARG A 123 -13.93 6.07 -9.93
C ARG A 123 -12.99 6.50 -8.79
N PHE A 124 -12.35 5.55 -8.12
CA PHE A 124 -11.35 5.85 -7.09
C PHE A 124 -10.17 6.64 -7.66
N LEU A 125 -9.62 6.23 -8.80
CA LEU A 125 -8.52 6.94 -9.46
C LEU A 125 -8.92 8.37 -9.85
N GLU A 126 -10.11 8.54 -10.44
CA GLU A 126 -10.65 9.87 -10.78
C GLU A 126 -10.76 10.79 -9.56
N VAL A 127 -11.29 10.28 -8.45
CA VAL A 127 -11.39 11.04 -7.19
C VAL A 127 -9.99 11.45 -6.72
N CYS A 128 -9.04 10.51 -6.70
CA CYS A 128 -7.69 10.81 -6.23
C CYS A 128 -6.96 11.84 -7.11
N GLU A 129 -7.20 11.81 -8.42
CA GLU A 129 -6.64 12.73 -9.41
C GLU A 129 -7.27 14.13 -9.34
N ALA A 130 -8.55 14.23 -8.97
CA ALA A 130 -9.23 15.50 -8.80
C ALA A 130 -8.86 16.20 -7.48
N GLU A 131 -8.57 15.43 -6.43
CA GLU A 131 -8.22 15.97 -5.11
C GLU A 131 -6.78 16.50 -5.09
N ARG A 132 -6.59 17.76 -4.67
CA ARG A 132 -5.25 18.36 -4.59
C ARG A 132 -4.47 17.96 -3.34
N GLY A 133 -5.18 17.69 -2.23
CA GLY A 133 -4.56 17.30 -0.96
C GLY A 133 -4.48 15.78 -0.76
N CYS A 134 -4.20 15.42 0.48
CA CYS A 134 -4.21 14.03 0.93
C CYS A 134 -5.64 13.45 0.89
N VAL A 135 -5.74 12.17 0.55
CA VAL A 135 -7.01 11.43 0.56
C VAL A 135 -6.95 10.37 1.66
N ALA A 136 -7.81 10.51 2.66
CA ALA A 136 -7.96 9.53 3.73
C ALA A 136 -8.94 8.43 3.29
N VAL A 137 -8.47 7.19 3.19
CA VAL A 137 -9.23 6.06 2.67
C VAL A 137 -9.45 5.03 3.76
N HIS A 138 -10.69 4.60 3.95
CA HIS A 138 -11.00 3.54 4.92
C HIS A 138 -11.97 2.49 4.36
N CYS A 139 -11.90 1.30 4.95
CA CYS A 139 -12.91 0.27 4.80
C CYS A 139 -13.50 -0.07 6.17
N LYS A 140 -13.36 -1.31 6.66
CA LYS A 140 -13.64 -1.63 8.08
C LYS A 140 -12.38 -1.43 8.92
N ALA A 141 -11.33 -2.21 8.64
CA ALA A 141 -10.04 -2.13 9.34
C ALA A 141 -8.99 -1.28 8.60
N GLY A 142 -9.32 -0.72 7.43
CA GLY A 142 -8.34 0.07 6.66
C GLY A 142 -7.21 -0.74 6.00
N LEU A 143 -7.38 -2.06 5.81
CA LEU A 143 -6.30 -2.95 5.35
C LEU A 143 -6.52 -3.46 3.91
N GLY A 144 -7.47 -4.39 3.71
CA GLY A 144 -7.64 -5.10 2.44
C GLY A 144 -8.13 -4.20 1.30
N ARG A 145 -9.40 -3.80 1.35
CA ARG A 145 -10.03 -2.95 0.32
C ARG A 145 -9.31 -1.62 0.14
N THR A 146 -8.92 -1.00 1.25
CA THR A 146 -8.17 0.26 1.32
C THR A 146 -6.83 0.15 0.59
N GLY A 147 -5.98 -0.80 1.01
CA GLY A 147 -4.69 -1.02 0.37
C GLY A 147 -4.83 -1.39 -1.11
N THR A 148 -5.86 -2.15 -1.48
CA THR A 148 -6.11 -2.52 -2.88
C THR A 148 -6.33 -1.30 -3.76
N LEU A 149 -7.21 -0.38 -3.39
CA LEU A 149 -7.46 0.80 -4.22
C LEU A 149 -6.29 1.78 -4.23
N ILE A 150 -5.63 2.02 -3.08
CA ILE A 150 -4.41 2.84 -3.03
C ILE A 150 -3.32 2.25 -3.93
N GLY A 151 -3.19 0.91 -3.98
CA GLY A 151 -2.21 0.24 -4.83
C GLY A 151 -2.40 0.50 -6.32
N LEU A 152 -3.63 0.60 -6.80
CA LEU A 152 -3.90 0.98 -8.19
C LEU A 152 -3.32 2.37 -8.52
N TYR A 153 -3.45 3.33 -7.59
CA TYR A 153 -2.88 4.66 -7.76
C TYR A 153 -1.36 4.60 -7.81
N PHE A 154 -0.70 3.89 -6.89
CA PHE A 154 0.76 3.76 -6.88
C PHE A 154 1.28 3.11 -8.18
N MET A 155 0.61 2.09 -8.69
CA MET A 155 1.00 1.47 -9.96
C MET A 155 0.81 2.44 -11.13
N LYS A 156 -0.31 3.16 -11.21
CA LYS A 156 -0.55 4.13 -12.30
C LYS A 156 0.40 5.32 -12.23
N HIS A 157 0.50 5.94 -11.07
CA HIS A 157 1.13 7.25 -10.90
C HIS A 157 2.60 7.25 -10.53
N LEU A 158 3.07 6.17 -9.90
CA LEU A 158 4.47 6.03 -9.49
C LEU A 158 5.20 4.92 -10.24
N GLY A 159 4.50 4.11 -11.04
CA GLY A 159 5.11 3.03 -11.82
C GLY A 159 5.61 1.86 -10.96
N TRP A 160 5.09 1.73 -9.74
CA TRP A 160 5.47 0.62 -8.87
C TRP A 160 4.87 -0.68 -9.39
N SER A 161 5.53 -1.80 -9.10
CA SER A 161 4.89 -3.11 -9.26
C SER A 161 3.89 -3.35 -8.14
N ALA A 162 2.93 -4.23 -8.37
CA ALA A 162 1.97 -4.69 -7.38
C ALA A 162 2.70 -5.25 -6.15
N MET A 163 3.79 -5.99 -6.35
CA MET A 163 4.55 -6.60 -5.25
C MET A 163 5.34 -5.59 -4.44
N ASP A 164 5.99 -4.62 -5.10
CA ASP A 164 6.71 -3.55 -4.40
C ASP A 164 5.73 -2.72 -3.55
N PHE A 165 4.55 -2.41 -4.09
CA PHE A 165 3.52 -1.70 -3.34
C PHE A 165 2.95 -2.53 -2.18
N ILE A 166 2.61 -3.79 -2.39
CA ILE A 166 2.09 -4.65 -1.30
C ILE A 166 3.13 -4.75 -0.18
N ALA A 167 4.41 -4.89 -0.52
CA ALA A 167 5.49 -4.95 0.45
C ALA A 167 5.60 -3.64 1.25
N TRP A 168 5.72 -2.50 0.55
CA TRP A 168 5.72 -1.17 1.16
C TRP A 168 4.52 -0.95 2.08
N ASN A 169 3.32 -1.20 1.57
CA ASN A 169 2.09 -0.93 2.30
C ASN A 169 1.97 -1.82 3.54
N ARG A 170 2.56 -3.02 3.54
CA ARG A 170 2.61 -3.89 4.74
C ARG A 170 3.70 -3.51 5.73
N ILE A 171 4.77 -2.86 5.28
CA ILE A 171 5.77 -2.27 6.16
C ILE A 171 5.18 -1.05 6.88
N VAL A 172 4.45 -0.20 6.15
CA VAL A 172 3.84 1.01 6.70
C VAL A 172 2.55 0.73 7.46
N ARG A 173 1.74 -0.23 7.01
CA ARG A 173 0.46 -0.61 7.61
C ARG A 173 0.28 -2.14 7.54
N PRO A 174 0.75 -2.86 8.57
CA PRO A 174 0.74 -4.33 8.60
C PRO A 174 -0.62 -4.96 8.27
N GLY A 175 -0.60 -6.03 7.49
CA GLY A 175 -1.81 -6.78 7.09
C GLY A 175 -2.56 -6.22 5.88
N SER A 176 -2.09 -5.14 5.25
CA SER A 176 -2.71 -4.56 4.06
C SER A 176 -2.70 -5.50 2.83
N VAL A 177 -3.73 -5.35 1.99
CA VAL A 177 -4.01 -6.17 0.78
C VAL A 177 -4.14 -7.67 1.09
N ILE A 178 -5.37 -8.16 1.17
CA ILE A 178 -5.68 -9.46 1.79
C ILE A 178 -6.22 -10.46 0.75
N GLY A 179 -5.72 -11.70 0.81
CA GLY A 179 -6.25 -12.82 0.02
C GLY A 179 -6.31 -12.53 -1.49
N PRO A 180 -7.49 -12.62 -2.14
CA PRO A 180 -7.64 -12.49 -3.59
C PRO A 180 -7.26 -11.10 -4.13
N GLN A 181 -7.23 -10.08 -3.27
CA GLN A 181 -6.84 -8.71 -3.63
C GLN A 181 -5.38 -8.61 -4.11
N GLN A 182 -4.51 -9.49 -3.63
CA GLN A 182 -3.11 -9.55 -4.10
C GLN A 182 -3.03 -9.98 -5.56
N ALA A 183 -3.81 -10.99 -5.95
CA ALA A 183 -3.88 -11.47 -7.33
C ALA A 183 -4.52 -10.42 -8.25
N PHE A 184 -5.53 -9.69 -7.75
CA PHE A 184 -6.13 -8.57 -8.46
C PHE A 184 -5.13 -7.46 -8.78
N LEU A 185 -4.32 -7.02 -7.81
CA LEU A 185 -3.31 -6.00 -8.09
C LEU A 185 -2.30 -6.45 -9.15
N LYS A 186 -1.87 -7.72 -9.08
CA LYS A 186 -0.99 -8.30 -10.10
C LYS A 186 -1.62 -8.31 -11.50
N SER A 187 -2.90 -8.68 -11.61
CA SER A 187 -3.56 -8.70 -12.92
C SER A 187 -3.82 -7.30 -13.47
N TRP A 188 -3.89 -6.28 -12.61
CA TRP A 188 -4.09 -4.87 -13.00
C TRP A 188 -2.79 -4.09 -13.25
N GLU A 189 -1.64 -4.61 -12.86
CA GLU A 189 -0.33 -3.92 -12.97
C GLU A 189 -0.08 -3.39 -14.39
N GLY A 190 -0.15 -4.27 -15.41
CA GLY A 190 0.06 -3.88 -16.80
C GLY A 190 -0.94 -2.83 -17.29
N ARG A 191 -2.21 -2.90 -16.85
CA ARG A 191 -3.26 -1.93 -17.17
C ARG A 191 -2.96 -0.57 -16.55
N MET A 192 -2.52 -0.53 -15.28
CA MET A 192 -2.18 0.70 -14.58
C MET A 192 -0.93 1.36 -15.16
N TRP A 193 0.09 0.57 -15.50
CA TRP A 193 1.27 1.06 -16.19
C TRP A 193 0.95 1.63 -17.58
N ALA A 194 0.11 0.94 -18.36
CA ALA A 194 -0.34 1.45 -19.65
C ALA A 194 -1.12 2.77 -19.48
N ALA A 195 -2.01 2.85 -18.50
CA ALA A 195 -2.74 4.08 -18.20
C ALA A 195 -1.81 5.23 -17.77
N GLY A 196 -0.78 4.96 -16.96
CA GLY A 196 0.22 5.95 -16.57
C GLY A 196 1.06 6.45 -17.74
N ARG A 197 1.45 5.56 -18.66
CA ARG A 197 2.12 5.92 -19.92
C ARG A 197 1.24 6.78 -20.81
N LEU A 198 -0.03 6.40 -21.00
CA LEU A 198 -0.99 7.17 -21.79
C LEU A 198 -1.25 8.56 -21.20
N ALA A 199 -1.20 8.69 -19.88
CA ALA A 199 -1.32 9.96 -19.18
C ALA A 199 -0.01 10.79 -19.16
N GLY A 200 1.08 10.30 -19.74
CA GLY A 200 2.36 11.01 -19.81
C GLY A 200 3.04 11.23 -18.46
N LEU A 201 2.86 10.33 -17.50
CA LEU A 201 3.36 10.51 -16.14
C LEU A 201 4.90 10.42 -16.07
N PRO A 202 5.58 11.14 -15.15
CA PRO A 202 7.04 11.30 -15.20
C PRO A 202 7.85 10.00 -15.25
N TRP A 203 7.43 8.98 -14.50
CA TRP A 203 8.10 7.68 -14.48
C TRP A 203 8.00 6.93 -15.83
N ALA A 204 7.03 7.28 -16.68
CA ALA A 204 6.86 6.68 -18.00
C ALA A 204 7.89 7.18 -19.03
N ALA A 205 8.48 8.36 -18.81
CA ALA A 205 9.50 8.92 -19.71
C ALA A 205 10.89 8.30 -19.49
N THR A 206 11.14 7.72 -18.32
CA THR A 206 12.37 6.97 -18.06
C THR A 206 12.27 5.60 -18.75
N SER A 207 13.07 5.38 -19.78
CA SER A 207 13.16 4.14 -20.58
C SER A 207 13.61 2.88 -19.81
N ARG A 208 13.63 2.92 -18.48
CA ARG A 208 13.73 1.71 -17.67
C ARG A 208 12.31 1.22 -17.37
N PRO A 209 11.88 0.05 -17.89
CA PRO A 209 10.78 -0.64 -17.23
C PRO A 209 11.13 -0.77 -15.74
N PRO A 210 10.16 -0.68 -14.81
CA PRO A 210 10.41 -1.10 -13.44
C PRO A 210 11.07 -2.49 -13.51
N PRO A 211 12.23 -2.70 -12.85
CA PRO A 211 12.99 -3.93 -13.04
C PRO A 211 12.03 -5.10 -12.84
N ALA A 212 12.02 -6.01 -13.82
CA ALA A 212 11.38 -7.32 -13.64
C ALA A 212 11.83 -7.84 -12.26
N PRO A 213 10.97 -8.52 -11.49
CA PRO A 213 11.40 -9.08 -10.23
C PRO A 213 12.66 -9.89 -10.51
N LEU A 214 13.81 -9.44 -9.98
CA LEU A 214 15.04 -10.19 -10.10
C LEU A 214 14.70 -11.54 -9.48
N VAL A 215 14.61 -12.57 -10.33
CA VAL A 215 14.61 -13.94 -9.87
C VAL A 215 15.91 -14.04 -9.09
N TYR A 216 15.80 -14.16 -7.77
CA TYR A 216 16.94 -14.50 -6.95
C TYR A 216 17.45 -15.84 -7.47
N LEU A 217 18.46 -15.78 -8.34
CA LEU A 217 19.28 -16.92 -8.62
C LEU A 217 20.17 -17.05 -7.40
N PRO A 218 20.04 -18.11 -6.59
CA PRO A 218 20.98 -18.33 -5.52
C PRO A 218 22.39 -18.31 -6.13
N PRO A 219 23.40 -17.77 -5.42
CA PRO A 219 24.77 -17.84 -5.89
C PRO A 219 25.07 -19.30 -6.22
N VAL A 220 25.45 -19.55 -7.47
CA VAL A 220 26.03 -20.84 -7.85
C VAL A 220 27.18 -21.04 -6.87
N ALA A 221 27.07 -22.05 -6.01
CA ALA A 221 28.11 -22.33 -5.04
C ALA A 221 29.43 -22.41 -5.80
N ALA A 222 30.42 -21.60 -5.39
CA ALA A 222 31.78 -21.71 -5.88
C ALA A 222 32.32 -23.07 -5.43
N GLY A 223 32.02 -24.13 -6.19
CA GLY A 223 32.21 -25.49 -5.72
C GLY A 223 31.86 -26.61 -6.69
N ASP A 224 31.07 -26.39 -7.74
CA ASP A 224 30.87 -27.40 -8.78
C ASP A 224 31.43 -26.92 -10.11
N ASN A 225 32.77 -26.97 -10.21
CA ASN A 225 33.40 -27.13 -11.52
C ASN A 225 33.32 -28.63 -11.87
N PRO A 226 32.50 -29.06 -12.86
CA PRO A 226 32.42 -30.47 -13.25
C PRO A 226 33.76 -31.05 -13.69
N ASP A 227 34.72 -30.21 -14.10
CA ASP A 227 36.06 -30.64 -14.49
C ASP A 227 36.93 -31.10 -13.30
N LYS A 228 36.62 -30.68 -12.06
CA LYS A 228 37.36 -31.12 -10.87
C LYS A 228 36.90 -32.47 -10.32
N LYS A 229 35.65 -32.88 -10.57
CA LYS A 229 35.15 -34.20 -10.15
C LYS A 229 35.76 -35.35 -10.96
N ASN A 230 36.13 -35.10 -12.21
CA ASN A 230 36.79 -36.12 -13.05
C ASN A 230 38.28 -36.34 -12.71
N ALA A 231 38.98 -35.33 -12.17
CA ALA A 231 40.38 -35.48 -11.76
C ALA A 231 40.54 -36.26 -10.44
N ALA A 232 39.62 -36.08 -9.49
CA ALA A 232 39.66 -36.80 -8.21
C ALA A 232 39.26 -38.28 -8.34
N ALA A 233 38.35 -38.62 -9.26
CA ALA A 233 37.97 -40.01 -9.53
C ALA A 233 39.09 -40.78 -10.25
N ALA A 234 39.89 -40.12 -11.10
CA ALA A 234 41.01 -40.75 -11.82
C ALA A 234 42.22 -41.07 -10.91
N ALA A 235 42.47 -40.25 -9.87
CA ALA A 235 43.59 -40.47 -8.95
C ALA A 235 43.34 -41.61 -7.94
N ALA A 236 42.07 -41.87 -7.56
CA ALA A 236 41.72 -42.95 -6.64
C ALA A 236 41.76 -44.35 -7.28
N ALA A 237 41.67 -44.45 -8.62
CA ALA A 237 41.76 -45.71 -9.35
C ALA A 237 43.20 -46.16 -9.66
N ALA A 238 44.21 -45.31 -9.41
CA ALA A 238 45.62 -45.63 -9.66
C ALA A 238 46.40 -46.06 -8.41
N ALA A 239 45.74 -46.14 -7.25
CA ALA A 239 46.34 -46.52 -5.97
C ALA A 239 45.69 -47.75 -5.29
N ALA A 240 44.93 -48.55 -6.07
CA ALA A 240 44.39 -49.84 -5.66
C ALA A 240 44.90 -50.94 -6.60
#